data_AF-A0A916AEH2-F1
#
_entry.id   AF-A0A916AEH2-F1
#
_cell.length_a   1.000
_cell.length_b   1.000
_cell.length_c   1.000
_cell.angle_alpha   90.00
_cell.angle_beta   90.00
_cell.angle_gamma   90.00
#
_symmetry.space_group_name_H-M   'P 1'
#
loop_
_entity.id
_entity.type
_entity.pdbx_description
1 polymer ?
#
loop_
_entity_poly.entity_id
_entity_poly.type
_entity_poly.pdbx_seq_one_letter_code
_entity_poly.pdbx_strand_id
1 'polypeptide(L)'
;MLNRIPRQVPPLSTMLDDIGRPSPRELARAFDVNERTVRRWLADDVAPMPVLIALFWLTRWGRSQINADAHNDAVLHASIARCQRDEIAGLERRLRHLGRLADFGAANDPAPGVPMLAQVLPPGETAAAQPARPTRDDAQSLPAPTMPRVGR
;
A
#
# COMPACT_ATOMS: atom_id res chain seq x y z
N MET A 1 -3.75 -1.41 -13.89
CA MET A 1 -2.54 -2.26 -14.04
C MET A 1 -2.34 -2.81 -15.46
N LEU A 2 -3.41 -3.08 -16.23
CA LEU A 2 -3.28 -3.52 -17.62
C LEU A 2 -2.64 -2.49 -18.57
N ASN A 3 -2.72 -1.20 -18.25
CA ASN A 3 -2.10 -0.13 -19.05
C ASN A 3 -0.57 -0.12 -19.00
N ARG A 4 0.06 -0.93 -18.13
CA ARG A 4 1.52 -1.03 -18.00
C ARG A 4 2.13 -2.12 -18.90
N ILE A 5 1.31 -2.84 -19.66
CA ILE A 5 1.81 -3.86 -20.61
C ILE A 5 2.50 -3.13 -21.77
N PRO A 6 3.78 -3.45 -22.08
CA PRO A 6 4.48 -2.87 -23.20
C PRO A 6 3.77 -3.23 -24.51
N ARG A 7 3.40 -2.20 -25.29
CA ARG A 7 2.71 -2.37 -26.58
C ARG A 7 3.66 -2.76 -27.71
N GLN A 8 4.92 -2.40 -27.58
CA GLN A 8 5.97 -2.68 -28.55
C GLN A 8 7.08 -3.39 -27.80
N VAL A 9 7.46 -4.56 -28.30
CA VAL A 9 8.55 -5.37 -27.76
C VAL A 9 9.60 -5.52 -28.86
N PRO A 10 10.90 -5.54 -28.51
CA PRO A 10 11.94 -5.83 -29.49
C PRO A 10 11.78 -7.24 -30.09
N PRO A 11 12.48 -7.55 -31.20
CA PRO A 11 12.56 -8.90 -31.75
C PRO A 11 13.09 -9.90 -30.70
N LEU A 12 12.70 -11.17 -30.84
CA LEU A 12 13.04 -12.22 -29.88
C LEU A 12 14.56 -12.34 -29.73
N SER A 13 15.28 -12.40 -30.86
CA SER A 13 16.74 -12.42 -30.95
C SER A 13 17.41 -11.32 -30.12
N THR A 14 16.91 -10.08 -30.23
CA THR A 14 17.43 -8.92 -29.51
C THR A 14 17.23 -9.04 -28.00
N MET A 15 16.07 -9.54 -27.57
CA MET A 15 15.80 -9.77 -26.15
C MET A 15 16.65 -10.91 -25.59
N LEU A 16 16.83 -12.00 -26.35
CA LEU A 16 17.64 -13.13 -25.95
C LEU A 16 19.13 -12.76 -25.82
N ASP A 17 19.62 -11.86 -26.67
CA ASP A 17 20.98 -11.34 -26.61
C ASP A 17 21.23 -10.54 -25.32
N ASP A 18 20.27 -9.73 -24.88
CA ASP A 18 20.36 -8.95 -23.63
C ASP A 18 20.37 -9.83 -22.37
N ILE A 19 19.59 -10.92 -22.37
CA ILE A 19 19.51 -11.84 -21.22
C ILE A 19 20.60 -12.92 -21.21
N GLY A 20 21.55 -12.90 -22.15
CA GLY A 20 22.70 -13.81 -22.17
C GLY A 20 22.53 -15.11 -22.94
N ARG A 21 21.65 -15.15 -23.95
CA ARG A 21 21.44 -16.27 -24.88
C ARG A 21 21.18 -17.63 -24.18
N PRO A 22 20.08 -17.75 -23.41
CA PRO A 22 19.73 -19.01 -22.77
C PRO A 22 19.55 -20.13 -23.79
N SER A 23 19.86 -21.35 -23.39
CA SER A 23 19.69 -22.52 -24.25
C SER A 23 18.20 -22.77 -24.55
N PRO A 24 17.87 -23.38 -25.71
CA PRO A 24 16.48 -23.71 -26.04
C PRO A 24 15.80 -24.59 -24.97
N ARG A 25 16.58 -25.45 -24.29
CA ARG A 25 16.10 -26.31 -23.20
C ARG A 25 15.73 -25.52 -21.95
N GLU A 26 16.47 -24.46 -21.61
CA GLU A 26 16.14 -23.59 -20.47
C GLU A 26 14.88 -22.79 -20.74
N LEU A 27 14.74 -22.23 -21.94
CA LEU A 27 13.52 -21.54 -22.37
C LEU A 27 12.32 -22.49 -22.37
N ALA A 28 12.49 -23.72 -22.87
CA ALA A 28 11.45 -24.74 -22.88
C ALA A 28 10.97 -25.08 -21.46
N ARG A 29 11.90 -25.22 -20.51
CA ARG A 29 11.60 -25.43 -19.10
C ARG A 29 10.92 -24.22 -18.45
N ALA A 30 11.37 -23.00 -18.76
CA ALA A 30 10.83 -21.79 -18.16
C ALA A 30 9.39 -21.49 -18.59
N PHE A 31 9.06 -21.79 -19.85
CA PHE A 31 7.74 -21.54 -20.43
C PHE A 31 6.81 -22.76 -20.45
N ASP A 32 7.28 -23.90 -19.91
CA ASP A 32 6.55 -25.17 -19.90
C ASP A 32 6.08 -25.60 -21.31
N VAL A 33 7.00 -25.57 -22.27
CA VAL A 33 6.75 -25.96 -23.66
C VAL A 33 7.78 -26.98 -24.15
N ASN A 34 7.46 -27.66 -25.25
CA ASN A 34 8.41 -28.56 -25.90
C ASN A 34 9.58 -27.76 -26.52
N GLU A 35 10.80 -28.28 -26.42
CA GLU A 35 12.01 -27.68 -27.03
C GLU A 35 11.87 -27.47 -28.55
N ARG A 36 11.13 -28.34 -29.24
CA ARG A 36 10.79 -28.17 -30.66
C ARG A 36 10.06 -26.85 -30.92
N THR A 37 9.16 -26.45 -30.02
CA THR A 37 8.42 -25.19 -30.13
C THR A 37 9.35 -23.99 -29.98
N VAL A 38 10.27 -24.04 -29.01
CA VAL A 38 11.26 -22.98 -28.80
C VAL A 38 12.22 -22.86 -29.98
N ARG A 39 12.71 -23.99 -30.51
CA ARG A 39 13.56 -23.99 -31.71
C ARG A 39 12.86 -23.38 -32.91
N ARG A 40 11.54 -23.60 -33.07
CA ARG A 40 10.74 -22.92 -34.09
C ARG A 40 10.69 -21.41 -33.86
N TRP A 41 10.45 -20.96 -32.63
CA TRP A 41 10.44 -19.53 -32.32
C TRP A 41 11.78 -18.85 -32.62
N LEU A 42 12.89 -19.53 -32.31
CA LEU A 42 14.24 -19.05 -32.58
C LEU A 42 14.53 -18.97 -34.08
N ALA A 43 14.05 -19.94 -34.87
CA ALA A 43 14.23 -19.97 -36.32
C ALA A 43 13.43 -18.87 -37.02
N ASP A 44 12.19 -18.65 -36.57
CA ASP A 44 11.27 -17.67 -37.18
C ASP A 44 11.42 -16.25 -36.58
N ASP A 45 12.26 -16.09 -35.54
CA ASP A 45 12.39 -14.90 -34.69
C ASP A 45 11.07 -14.36 -34.11
N VAL A 46 10.08 -15.26 -33.93
CA VAL A 46 8.73 -14.94 -33.50
C VAL A 46 8.26 -15.90 -32.41
N ALA A 47 7.79 -15.35 -31.29
CA ALA A 47 7.13 -16.09 -30.21
C ALA A 47 5.75 -15.49 -29.89
N PRO A 48 4.87 -16.24 -29.21
CA PRO A 48 3.60 -15.70 -28.73
C PRO A 48 3.79 -14.45 -27.87
N MET A 49 2.87 -13.48 -27.97
CA MET A 49 2.96 -12.23 -27.21
C MET A 49 3.18 -12.40 -25.70
N PRO A 50 2.53 -13.35 -24.99
CA PRO A 50 2.79 -13.56 -23.56
C PRO A 50 4.25 -13.94 -23.28
N VAL A 51 4.88 -14.71 -24.16
CA VAL A 51 6.30 -15.12 -24.04
C VAL A 51 7.21 -13.92 -24.27
N LEU A 52 6.94 -13.12 -25.31
CA LEU A 52 7.71 -11.91 -25.59
C LEU A 52 7.62 -10.90 -24.44
N ILE A 53 6.43 -10.70 -23.87
CA ILE A 53 6.25 -9.81 -22.71
C ILE A 53 6.99 -10.33 -21.49
N ALA A 54 6.93 -11.64 -21.22
CA ALA A 54 7.66 -12.25 -20.11
C ALA A 54 9.17 -12.06 -20.25
N LEU A 55 9.72 -12.32 -21.44
CA LEU A 55 11.14 -12.11 -21.75
C LEU A 55 11.53 -10.63 -21.64
N PHE A 56 10.69 -9.72 -22.14
CA PHE A 56 10.92 -8.29 -22.07
C PHE A 56 11.16 -7.83 -20.62
N TRP A 57 10.39 -8.31 -19.65
CA TRP A 57 10.57 -7.92 -18.24
C TRP A 57 11.87 -8.43 -17.60
N LEU A 58 12.51 -9.44 -18.18
CA LEU A 58 13.81 -9.93 -17.75
C LEU A 58 14.97 -9.09 -18.32
N THR A 59 14.76 -8.40 -19.44
CA THR A 59 15.76 -7.53 -20.06
C THR A 59 16.14 -6.35 -19.18
N ARG A 60 17.30 -5.74 -19.45
CA ARG A 60 17.74 -4.49 -18.83
C ARG A 60 16.71 -3.36 -19.00
N TRP A 61 16.05 -3.27 -20.15
CA TRP A 61 15.05 -2.22 -20.42
C TRP A 61 13.80 -2.42 -19.58
N GLY A 62 13.25 -3.64 -19.55
CA GLY A 62 12.10 -3.97 -18.73
C GLY A 62 12.36 -3.74 -17.24
N ARG A 63 13.53 -4.16 -16.75
CA ARG A 63 13.97 -3.91 -15.36
C ARG A 63 14.12 -2.41 -15.06
N SER A 64 14.65 -1.63 -16.00
CA SER A 64 14.78 -0.18 -15.85
C SER A 64 13.41 0.49 -15.72
N GLN A 65 12.42 0.05 -16.50
CA GLN A 65 11.06 0.58 -16.46
C GLN A 65 10.39 0.28 -15.11
N ILE A 66 10.48 -0.96 -14.62
CA ILE A 66 9.96 -1.33 -13.29
C ILE A 66 10.60 -0.48 -12.20
N ASN A 67 11.91 -0.27 -12.26
CA ASN A 67 12.63 0.52 -11.26
C ASN A 67 12.20 2.00 -11.28
N ALA A 68 12.04 2.59 -12.46
CA ALA A 68 11.54 3.95 -12.61
C ALA A 68 10.12 4.10 -12.05
N ASP A 69 9.23 3.15 -12.36
CA ASP A 69 7.86 3.15 -11.84
C ASP A 69 7.85 3.02 -10.31
N ALA A 70 8.62 2.09 -9.75
CA ALA A 70 8.71 1.91 -8.30
C ALA A 70 9.25 3.16 -7.59
N HIS A 71 10.25 3.82 -8.19
CA HIS A 71 10.78 5.08 -7.67
C HIS A 71 9.73 6.19 -7.70
N ASN A 72 9.03 6.36 -8.82
CA ASN A 72 7.99 7.38 -8.98
C ASN A 72 6.84 7.15 -8.01
N ASP A 73 6.37 5.91 -7.88
CA ASP A 73 5.31 5.54 -6.94
C ASP A 73 5.75 5.83 -5.49
N ALA A 74 7.00 5.51 -5.12
CA ALA A 74 7.54 5.80 -3.79
C ALA A 74 7.63 7.31 -3.50
N VAL A 75 8.14 8.10 -4.45
CA VAL A 75 8.24 9.57 -4.32
C VAL A 75 6.85 10.19 -4.19
N LEU A 76 5.89 9.76 -5.01
CA LEU A 76 4.51 10.23 -4.96
C LEU A 76 3.90 9.95 -3.58
N HIS A 77 3.98 8.71 -3.08
CA HIS A 77 3.42 8.36 -1.77
C HIS A 77 4.11 9.09 -0.61
N ALA A 78 5.44 9.26 -0.67
CA ALA A 78 6.16 10.03 0.32
C ALA A 78 5.71 11.50 0.35
N SER A 79 5.46 12.10 -0.82
CA SER A 79 4.97 13.48 -0.93
C SER A 79 3.56 13.64 -0.36
N ILE A 80 2.65 12.70 -0.67
CA ILE A 80 1.28 12.69 -0.14
C ILE A 80 1.30 12.56 1.39
N ALA A 81 2.06 11.62 1.92
CA ALA A 81 2.19 11.41 3.37
C ALA A 81 2.80 12.62 4.09
N ARG A 82 3.69 13.36 3.42
CA ARG A 82 4.22 14.62 3.96
C ARG A 82 3.13 15.70 4.00
N CYS A 83 2.43 15.92 2.88
CA CYS A 83 1.37 16.93 2.81
C CYS A 83 0.27 16.67 3.85
N GLN A 84 -0.13 15.41 4.02
CA GLN A 84 -1.12 15.02 5.03
C GLN A 84 -0.65 15.31 6.47
N ARG A 85 0.62 15.03 6.78
CA ARG A 85 1.21 15.36 8.10
C ARG A 85 1.23 16.87 8.35
N ASP A 86 1.60 17.64 7.34
CA ASP A 86 1.65 19.10 7.44
C ASP A 86 0.23 19.69 7.64
N GLU A 87 -0.78 19.10 6.98
CA GLU A 87 -2.18 19.47 7.15
C GLU A 87 -2.71 19.14 8.55
N ILE A 88 -2.46 17.92 9.05
CA ILE A 88 -2.82 17.52 10.42
C ILE A 88 -2.20 18.48 11.44
N ALA A 89 -0.89 18.75 11.32
CA ALA A 89 -0.21 19.69 12.21
C ALA A 89 -0.76 21.12 12.08
N GLY A 90 -1.22 21.52 10.89
CA GLY A 90 -1.92 22.77 10.66
C GLY A 90 -3.27 22.83 11.39
N LEU A 91 -4.09 21.80 11.24
CA LEU A 91 -5.41 21.68 11.89
C LEU A 91 -5.30 21.64 13.41
N GLU A 92 -4.35 20.86 13.95
CA GLU A 92 -4.08 20.79 15.39
C GLU A 92 -3.64 22.15 15.96
N ARG A 93 -2.82 22.91 15.22
CA ARG A 93 -2.44 24.28 15.61
C ARG A 93 -3.66 25.20 15.66
N ARG A 94 -4.56 25.11 14.67
CA ARG A 94 -5.79 25.90 14.64
C ARG A 94 -6.71 25.53 15.79
N LEU A 95 -6.93 24.23 16.04
CA LEU A 95 -7.71 23.75 17.18
C LEU A 95 -7.14 24.23 18.52
N ARG A 96 -5.82 24.12 18.72
CA ARG A 96 -5.15 24.63 19.92
C ARG A 96 -5.27 26.14 20.07
N HIS A 97 -5.25 26.89 18.97
CA HIS A 97 -5.44 28.33 19.01
C HIS A 97 -6.87 28.70 19.41
N LEU A 98 -7.88 28.08 18.79
CA LEU A 98 -9.28 28.29 19.13
C LEU A 98 -9.56 27.87 20.57
N GLY A 99 -9.06 26.71 21.01
CA GLY A 99 -9.21 26.26 22.40
C GLY A 99 -8.55 27.16 23.44
N ARG A 100 -7.53 27.95 23.06
CA ARG A 100 -6.95 28.97 23.96
C ARG A 100 -7.76 30.26 24.00
N LEU A 101 -8.37 30.64 22.88
CA LEU A 101 -9.15 31.87 22.77
C LEU A 101 -10.54 31.76 23.39
N ALA A 102 -10.97 30.55 23.71
CA ALA A 102 -12.35 30.30 23.95
C ALA A 102 -12.65 29.60 25.28
N ASP A 103 -13.36 30.36 26.11
CA ASP A 103 -14.22 29.84 27.16
C ASP A 103 -15.63 29.74 26.54
N PHE A 104 -15.84 28.78 25.64
CA PHE A 104 -17.09 28.74 24.85
C PHE A 104 -18.32 28.39 25.68
N GLY A 105 -18.13 27.81 26.86
CA GLY A 105 -19.16 26.98 27.47
C GLY A 105 -19.56 25.80 26.57
N ALA A 106 -19.97 24.69 27.13
CA ALA A 106 -20.72 23.72 26.34
C ALA A 106 -22.07 24.33 25.96
N ALA A 107 -22.62 24.02 24.78
CA ALA A 107 -24.01 24.35 24.47
C ALA A 107 -25.02 23.73 25.47
N ASN A 108 -24.55 22.74 26.25
CA ASN A 108 -25.26 22.10 27.36
C ASN A 108 -24.87 22.65 28.74
N ASP A 109 -24.05 23.69 28.82
CA ASP A 109 -23.75 24.29 30.10
C ASP A 109 -25.03 24.90 30.68
N PRO A 110 -25.29 24.69 31.99
CA PRO A 110 -26.47 25.25 32.62
C PRO A 110 -26.42 26.78 32.49
N ALA A 111 -27.54 27.37 32.04
CA ALA A 111 -27.62 28.81 31.88
C ALA A 111 -27.26 29.52 33.21
N PRO A 112 -26.61 30.69 33.18
CA PRO A 112 -26.21 31.40 34.38
C PRO A 112 -27.41 31.63 35.32
N GLY A 113 -27.31 31.14 36.56
CA GLY A 113 -28.39 31.24 37.55
C GLY A 113 -29.36 30.05 37.60
N VAL A 114 -29.21 29.05 36.74
CA VAL A 114 -29.93 27.79 36.84
C VAL A 114 -29.10 26.82 37.70
N PRO A 115 -29.57 26.43 38.91
CA PRO A 115 -28.85 25.47 39.72
C PRO A 115 -28.73 24.16 38.93
N MET A 116 -27.50 23.62 38.90
CA MET A 116 -27.27 22.28 38.38
C MET A 116 -28.17 21.34 39.17
N LEU A 117 -29.19 20.78 38.53
CA LEU A 117 -29.97 19.72 39.16
C LEU A 117 -28.97 18.58 39.38
N ALA A 118 -28.52 18.44 40.63
CA ALA A 118 -27.78 17.28 41.06
C ALA A 118 -28.53 16.08 40.50
N GLN A 119 -27.83 15.22 39.75
CA GLN A 119 -28.43 13.99 39.26
C GLN A 119 -29.08 13.31 40.47
N VAL A 120 -30.41 13.34 40.52
CA VAL A 120 -31.16 12.57 41.50
C VAL A 120 -30.94 11.14 41.07
N LEU A 121 -29.95 10.50 41.69
CA LEU A 121 -29.79 9.07 41.60
C LEU A 121 -31.11 8.48 42.12
N PRO A 122 -31.83 7.66 41.34
CA PRO A 122 -33.05 7.04 41.81
C PRO A 122 -32.73 6.26 43.10
N PRO A 123 -33.57 6.34 44.14
CA PRO A 123 -33.34 5.62 45.39
C PRO A 123 -33.52 4.12 45.11
N GLY A 124 -32.42 3.42 44.83
CA GLY A 124 -32.45 1.99 44.53
C GLY A 124 -31.16 1.37 44.01
N GLU A 125 -30.23 2.14 43.43
CA GLU A 125 -28.94 1.58 43.00
C GLU A 125 -27.84 1.96 43.98
N THR A 126 -27.62 1.07 44.96
CA THR A 126 -26.31 0.93 45.60
C THR A 126 -25.25 0.88 44.51
N ALA A 127 -24.15 1.59 44.74
CA ALA A 127 -22.97 1.63 43.88
C ALA A 127 -22.47 0.22 43.53
N ALA A 128 -23.00 -0.34 42.44
CA ALA A 128 -22.35 -1.43 41.75
C ALA A 128 -21.12 -0.82 41.08
N ALA A 129 -19.95 -1.25 41.54
CA ALA A 129 -18.67 -0.91 40.93
C ALA A 129 -18.79 -0.98 39.40
N GLN A 130 -18.66 0.18 38.73
CA GLN A 130 -18.49 0.21 37.29
C GLN A 130 -17.29 -0.68 36.96
N PRO A 131 -17.42 -1.69 36.07
CA PRO A 131 -16.24 -2.37 35.58
C PRO A 131 -15.37 -1.31 34.89
N ALA A 132 -14.09 -1.27 35.28
CA ALA A 132 -13.11 -0.33 34.79
C ALA A 132 -13.19 -0.23 33.26
N ARG A 133 -13.38 1.00 32.75
CA ARG A 133 -13.22 1.26 31.32
C ARG A 133 -11.80 0.84 30.93
N PRO A 134 -11.61 0.01 29.89
CA PRO A 134 -10.28 -0.28 29.40
C PRO A 134 -9.61 1.04 28.97
N THR A 135 -8.49 1.34 29.61
CA THR A 135 -7.56 2.40 29.22
C THR A 135 -7.11 2.17 27.79
N ARG A 136 -7.07 3.23 26.99
CA ARG A 136 -6.78 3.22 25.54
C ARG A 136 -5.35 2.76 25.19
N ASP A 137 -4.55 2.33 26.16
CA ASP A 137 -3.23 1.75 25.97
C ASP A 137 -3.27 0.31 25.41
N ASP A 138 -4.41 -0.39 25.49
CA ASP A 138 -4.55 -1.75 24.94
C ASP A 138 -4.72 -1.78 23.41
N ALA A 139 -4.87 -0.63 22.75
CA ALA A 139 -5.07 -0.54 21.30
C ALA A 139 -3.78 -0.57 20.47
N GLN A 140 -2.59 -0.68 21.08
CA GLN A 140 -1.31 -0.69 20.36
C GLN A 140 -0.72 -2.09 20.08
N SER A 141 -1.43 -3.18 20.38
CA SER A 141 -1.00 -4.51 19.94
C SER A 141 -1.74 -4.94 18.67
N LEU A 142 -1.44 -4.27 17.56
CA LEU A 142 -1.70 -4.85 16.24
C LEU A 142 -0.68 -5.99 16.04
N PRO A 143 -1.11 -7.22 15.70
CA PRO A 143 -0.16 -8.27 15.37
C PRO A 143 0.66 -7.85 14.14
N ALA A 144 1.98 -8.02 14.23
CA ALA A 144 2.92 -7.74 13.16
C ALA A 144 2.46 -8.41 11.85
N PRO A 145 2.68 -7.79 10.67
CA PRO A 145 2.31 -8.38 9.40
C PRO A 145 3.05 -9.71 9.21
N THR A 146 2.29 -10.81 9.17
CA THR A 146 2.78 -12.14 8.84
C THR A 146 3.34 -12.12 7.43
N MET A 147 4.67 -12.10 7.32
CA MET A 147 5.35 -12.33 6.05
C MET A 147 5.05 -13.76 5.56
N PRO A 148 4.63 -13.96 4.29
CA PRO A 148 4.49 -15.30 3.74
C PRO A 148 5.86 -15.96 3.68
N ARG A 149 5.97 -17.10 4.36
CA ARG A 149 7.17 -17.92 4.42
C ARG A 149 7.41 -18.50 3.02
N VAL A 150 8.44 -18.03 2.34
CA VAL A 150 8.91 -18.58 1.07
C VAL A 150 9.36 -20.03 1.32
N GLY A 151 8.58 -20.98 0.81
CA GLY A 151 8.92 -22.41 0.81
C GLY A 151 10.10 -22.67 -0.12
N ARG A 152 11.00 -23.55 0.34
CA ARG A 152 12.10 -24.11 -0.44
C ARG A 152 11.61 -25.15 -1.42
#